data_AF-A0A6L4YIZ9-F1
#
_entry.id   AF-A0A6L4YIZ9-F1
#
_cell.length_a   1.000
_cell.length_b   1.000
_cell.length_c   1.000
_cell.angle_alpha   90.00
_cell.angle_beta   90.00
_cell.angle_gamma   90.00
#
_symmetry.space_group_name_H-M   'P 1'
#
loop_
_entity.id
_entity.type
_entity.pdbx_description
1 polymer ?
#
loop_
_entity_poly.entity_id
_entity_poly.type
_entity_poly.pdbx_seq_one_letter_code
_entity_poly.pdbx_strand_id
1 'polypeptide(L)'
;MKFALVFPGQGSQSLGMMAAYGDAAVIRTTFDEASAVLGRDLWQLVSEGPAEALNQTVNTQPLMLTAGIAVYRLWLEKGGEQPALVAGHSLGEYSALVAAGVLQLKDAVPLVELRAKAMQAAVPAGEGAMAAVLGLDAAAVIEACVEAAQGQVVQAVNFNEPKQTVIAGHKAAVERAAELVKAKGAKRALILPVSAPFHCSLMQPAAEALKARLAEVDLAAPRIPVINNVDAAQLSDPAAIRDALVRQAASPVRWVETMQAMQAAGVTHVFECGPGKVLSGLVKRCVESLSGGAMNDLAAMDAALTVVEGN
;
A
#
# COMPACT_ATOMS: atom_id res chain seq x y z
N MET A 1 18.82 18.36 1.44
CA MET A 1 17.96 17.78 0.35
C MET A 1 16.52 17.53 0.84
N LYS A 2 15.48 17.50 -0.03
CA LYS A 2 14.10 17.10 0.37
C LYS A 2 13.75 15.69 -0.12
N PHE A 3 13.47 14.77 0.82
CA PHE A 3 13.12 13.38 0.53
C PHE A 3 11.78 12.98 1.12
N ALA A 4 11.20 11.89 0.59
CA ALA A 4 10.00 11.26 1.10
C ALA A 4 10.24 9.77 1.38
N LEU A 5 9.47 9.21 2.33
CA LEU A 5 9.38 7.76 2.50
C LEU A 5 8.05 7.25 1.95
N VAL A 6 8.10 6.15 1.20
CA VAL A 6 6.91 5.44 0.71
C VAL A 6 6.81 4.05 1.30
N PHE A 7 5.62 3.66 1.76
CA PHE A 7 5.42 2.36 2.39
C PHE A 7 4.71 1.38 1.44
N PRO A 8 5.27 0.18 1.22
CA PRO A 8 4.64 -0.83 0.37
C PRO A 8 3.38 -1.42 1.00
N GLY A 9 2.48 -1.89 0.13
CA GLY A 9 1.26 -2.59 0.50
C GLY A 9 1.35 -4.12 0.33
N GLN A 10 0.20 -4.76 0.18
CA GLN A 10 0.10 -6.19 -0.13
C GLN A 10 0.77 -6.51 -1.48
N GLY A 11 1.51 -7.62 -1.53
CA GLY A 11 2.28 -8.10 -2.68
C GLY A 11 3.79 -7.97 -2.51
N SER A 12 4.26 -7.18 -1.53
CA SER A 12 5.69 -7.03 -1.21
C SER A 12 6.20 -7.98 -0.12
N GLN A 13 5.31 -8.75 0.50
CA GLN A 13 5.68 -9.71 1.53
C GLN A 13 6.41 -10.94 0.96
N SER A 14 7.36 -11.47 1.71
CA SER A 14 7.96 -12.78 1.44
C SER A 14 8.37 -13.46 2.74
N LEU A 15 8.47 -14.79 2.71
CA LEU A 15 8.99 -15.54 3.85
C LEU A 15 10.43 -15.09 4.18
N GLY A 16 10.74 -14.87 5.45
CA GLY A 16 12.05 -14.41 5.91
C GLY A 16 12.39 -12.97 5.52
N MET A 17 11.41 -12.16 5.07
CA MET A 17 11.65 -10.79 4.57
C MET A 17 12.32 -9.84 5.57
N MET A 18 12.34 -10.18 6.87
CA MET A 18 12.97 -9.37 7.91
C MET A 18 14.40 -9.80 8.24
N ALA A 19 14.88 -10.95 7.73
CA ALA A 19 16.23 -11.45 8.04
C ALA A 19 17.34 -10.53 7.49
N ALA A 20 17.06 -9.81 6.40
CA ALA A 20 18.04 -8.93 5.73
C ALA A 20 18.38 -7.66 6.53
N TYR A 21 17.69 -7.40 7.65
CA TYR A 21 17.99 -6.29 8.57
C TYR A 21 18.90 -6.72 9.74
N GLY A 22 19.36 -7.97 9.75
CA GLY A 22 20.22 -8.52 10.80
C GLY A 22 19.52 -8.66 12.16
N ASP A 23 20.30 -8.58 13.23
CA ASP A 23 19.84 -8.80 14.61
C ASP A 23 19.35 -7.52 15.31
N ALA A 24 18.90 -6.52 14.55
CA ALA A 24 18.46 -5.24 15.10
C ALA A 24 17.25 -5.44 16.04
N ALA A 25 17.44 -5.18 17.34
CA ALA A 25 16.43 -5.42 18.37
C ALA A 25 15.12 -4.67 18.13
N VAL A 26 15.18 -3.47 17.53
CA VAL A 26 13.99 -2.67 17.19
C VAL A 26 13.08 -3.35 16.17
N ILE A 27 13.64 -4.16 15.26
CA ILE A 27 12.85 -4.95 14.34
C ILE A 27 12.04 -5.97 15.13
N ARG A 28 12.71 -6.78 15.96
CA ARG A 28 12.06 -7.83 16.75
C ARG A 28 11.02 -7.28 17.72
N THR A 29 11.38 -6.26 18.49
CA THR A 29 10.48 -5.64 19.49
C THR A 29 9.24 -5.01 18.85
N THR A 30 9.33 -4.49 17.61
CA THR A 30 8.16 -4.00 16.87
C THR A 30 7.20 -5.12 16.51
N PHE A 31 7.73 -6.30 16.14
CA PHE A 31 6.89 -7.49 15.93
C PHE A 31 6.32 -8.04 17.24
N ASP A 32 7.05 -7.99 18.35
CA ASP A 32 6.54 -8.41 19.65
C ASP A 32 5.37 -7.50 20.11
N GLU A 33 5.47 -6.18 19.90
CA GLU A 33 4.37 -5.22 20.15
C GLU A 33 3.11 -5.59 19.36
N ALA A 34 3.23 -5.80 18.05
CA ALA A 34 2.11 -6.17 17.20
C ALA A 34 1.54 -7.56 17.54
N SER A 35 2.40 -8.51 17.90
CA SER A 35 2.02 -9.86 18.30
C SER A 35 1.22 -9.87 19.60
N ALA A 36 1.65 -9.09 20.60
CA ALA A 36 0.95 -8.95 21.87
C ALA A 36 -0.47 -8.40 21.68
N VAL A 37 -0.65 -7.47 20.75
CA VAL A 37 -1.97 -6.87 20.44
C VAL A 37 -2.90 -7.87 19.75
N LEU A 38 -2.39 -8.69 18.83
CA LEU A 38 -3.20 -9.69 18.13
C LEU A 38 -3.35 -11.02 18.87
N GLY A 39 -2.57 -11.25 19.93
CA GLY A 39 -2.54 -12.52 20.65
C GLY A 39 -1.99 -13.68 19.81
N ARG A 40 -1.17 -13.41 18.79
CA ARG A 40 -0.49 -14.42 17.96
C ARG A 40 0.89 -13.95 17.51
N ASP A 41 1.81 -14.89 17.30
CA ASP A 41 3.19 -14.60 16.94
C ASP A 41 3.33 -14.22 15.45
N LEU A 42 3.41 -12.92 15.17
CA LEU A 42 3.66 -12.40 13.83
C LEU A 42 5.12 -12.61 13.39
N TRP A 43 6.07 -12.71 14.32
CA TRP A 43 7.46 -12.96 14.00
C TRP A 43 7.65 -14.39 13.47
N GLN A 44 7.05 -15.36 14.15
CA GLN A 44 7.06 -16.74 13.68
C GLN A 44 6.46 -16.83 12.27
N LEU A 45 5.31 -16.18 12.03
CA LEU A 45 4.66 -16.22 10.72
C LEU A 45 5.52 -15.57 9.62
N VAL A 46 6.20 -14.45 9.89
CA VAL A 46 7.04 -13.79 8.87
C VAL A 46 8.33 -14.54 8.58
N SER A 47 8.89 -15.24 9.57
CA SER A 47 10.19 -15.92 9.45
C SER A 47 10.07 -17.38 9.02
N GLU A 48 9.08 -18.11 9.53
CA GLU A 48 8.94 -19.56 9.35
C GLU A 48 7.75 -19.95 8.47
N GLY A 49 6.73 -19.08 8.37
CA GLY A 49 5.60 -19.27 7.46
C GLY A 49 4.52 -20.20 8.04
N PRO A 50 3.84 -21.01 7.20
CA PRO A 50 4.09 -21.24 5.78
C PRO A 50 3.72 -20.06 4.88
N ALA A 51 4.28 -20.03 3.66
CA ALA A 51 4.07 -18.92 2.72
C ALA A 51 2.60 -18.71 2.35
N GLU A 52 1.81 -19.79 2.29
CA GLU A 52 0.37 -19.76 2.06
C GLU A 52 -0.36 -18.96 3.15
N ALA A 53 -0.02 -19.18 4.42
CA ALA A 53 -0.62 -18.46 5.54
C ALA A 53 -0.21 -16.98 5.54
N LEU A 54 1.05 -16.69 5.23
CA LEU A 54 1.57 -15.32 5.09
C LEU A 54 0.88 -14.54 3.96
N ASN A 55 0.51 -15.23 2.87
CA ASN A 55 -0.18 -14.67 1.71
C ASN A 55 -1.70 -14.54 1.87
N GLN A 56 -2.28 -15.02 2.97
CA GLN A 56 -3.67 -14.71 3.29
C GLN A 56 -3.77 -13.24 3.70
N THR A 57 -4.63 -12.47 3.02
CA THR A 57 -4.77 -11.02 3.23
C THR A 57 -4.95 -10.63 4.71
N VAL A 58 -5.66 -11.45 5.50
CA VAL A 58 -5.84 -11.26 6.95
C VAL A 58 -4.55 -11.27 7.77
N ASN A 59 -3.52 -11.96 7.28
CA ASN A 59 -2.18 -11.97 7.87
C ASN A 59 -1.26 -10.96 7.18
N THR A 60 -1.36 -10.84 5.85
CA THR A 60 -0.49 -9.97 5.06
C THR A 60 -0.60 -8.51 5.49
N GLN A 61 -1.80 -7.99 5.76
CA GLN A 61 -1.94 -6.57 6.12
C GLN A 61 -1.28 -6.21 7.46
N PRO A 62 -1.53 -6.92 8.58
CA PRO A 62 -0.77 -6.72 9.81
C PRO A 62 0.73 -6.91 9.65
N LEU A 63 1.17 -7.91 8.88
CA LEU A 63 2.60 -8.18 8.64
C LEU A 63 3.28 -7.03 7.91
N MET A 64 2.69 -6.55 6.81
CA MET A 64 3.26 -5.45 6.02
C MET A 64 3.27 -4.12 6.77
N LEU A 65 2.22 -3.86 7.57
CA LEU A 65 2.19 -2.71 8.48
C LEU A 65 3.35 -2.78 9.48
N THR A 66 3.46 -3.90 10.19
CA THR A 66 4.47 -4.11 11.22
C THR A 66 5.88 -4.04 10.64
N ALA A 67 6.11 -4.65 9.48
CA ALA A 67 7.38 -4.62 8.79
C ALA A 67 7.78 -3.20 8.36
N GLY A 68 6.87 -2.43 7.76
CA GLY A 68 7.14 -1.03 7.39
C GLY A 68 7.50 -0.17 8.60
N ILE A 69 6.80 -0.33 9.72
CA ILE A 69 7.09 0.40 10.96
C ILE A 69 8.38 -0.07 11.63
N ALA A 70 8.70 -1.35 11.57
CA ALA A 70 9.97 -1.88 12.05
C ALA A 70 11.15 -1.24 11.29
N VAL A 71 11.08 -1.19 9.95
CA VAL A 71 12.10 -0.56 9.11
C VAL A 71 12.18 0.94 9.38
N TYR A 72 11.06 1.63 9.57
CA TYR A 72 11.06 3.06 9.91
C TYR A 72 11.67 3.35 11.28
N ARG A 73 11.39 2.51 12.30
CA ARG A 73 12.00 2.64 13.62
C ARG A 73 13.51 2.37 13.57
N LEU A 74 13.95 1.39 12.77
CA LEU A 74 15.38 1.14 12.53
C LEU A 74 16.07 2.31 11.82
N TRP A 75 15.40 2.92 10.83
CA TRP A 75 15.89 4.15 10.19
C TRP A 75 16.16 5.26 11.22
N LEU A 76 15.21 5.52 12.11
CA LEU A 76 15.37 6.51 13.17
C LEU A 76 16.48 6.14 14.16
N GLU A 77 16.57 4.88 14.59
CA GLU A 77 17.63 4.40 15.50
C GLU A 77 19.03 4.58 14.91
N LYS A 78 19.16 4.43 13.60
CA LYS A 78 20.42 4.62 12.87
C LYS A 78 20.74 6.07 12.55
N GLY A 79 19.97 7.03 13.09
CA GLY A 79 20.21 8.47 12.94
C GLY A 79 19.52 9.11 11.72
N GLY A 80 18.66 8.35 11.02
CA GLY A 80 17.94 8.86 9.87
C GLY A 80 16.99 10.01 10.23
N GLU A 81 17.03 11.08 9.44
CA GLU A 81 16.20 12.25 9.65
C GLU A 81 14.71 12.00 9.36
N GLN A 82 13.85 12.90 9.84
CA GLN A 82 12.42 12.85 9.51
C GLN A 82 12.21 13.21 8.02
N PRO A 83 11.47 12.40 7.25
CA PRO A 83 11.18 12.74 5.85
C PRO A 83 10.26 13.95 5.75
N ALA A 84 10.35 14.66 4.63
CA ALA A 84 9.51 15.83 4.41
C ALA A 84 8.06 15.48 4.05
N LEU A 85 7.84 14.28 3.52
CA LEU A 85 6.55 13.72 3.13
C LEU A 85 6.55 12.21 3.33
N VAL A 86 5.39 11.65 3.63
CA VAL A 86 5.16 10.20 3.53
C VAL A 86 3.92 9.88 2.73
N ALA A 87 3.91 8.70 2.11
CA ALA A 87 2.72 8.09 1.55
C ALA A 87 2.86 6.58 1.62
N GLY A 88 1.80 5.83 1.34
CA GLY A 88 1.96 4.41 1.11
C GLY A 88 0.88 3.87 0.20
N HIS A 89 1.16 2.73 -0.40
CA HIS A 89 0.29 2.16 -1.43
C HIS A 89 -0.74 1.24 -0.77
N SER A 90 -2.02 1.60 -0.84
CA SER A 90 -3.14 0.89 -0.22
C SER A 90 -2.92 0.66 1.28
N LEU A 91 -2.56 -0.56 1.69
CA LEU A 91 -2.20 -0.90 3.06
C LEU A 91 -1.06 0.00 3.57
N GLY A 92 -0.09 0.34 2.72
CA GLY A 92 1.02 1.20 3.10
C GLY A 92 0.60 2.57 3.63
N GLU A 93 -0.59 3.07 3.28
CA GLU A 93 -1.09 4.34 3.82
C GLU A 93 -1.27 4.28 5.35
N TYR A 94 -1.64 3.12 5.89
CA TYR A 94 -1.71 2.90 7.34
C TYR A 94 -0.32 2.94 7.99
N SER A 95 0.71 2.38 7.32
CA SER A 95 2.10 2.51 7.76
C SER A 95 2.57 3.96 7.72
N ALA A 96 2.23 4.71 6.67
CA ALA A 96 2.55 6.13 6.57
C ALA A 96 1.90 6.94 7.69
N LEU A 97 0.64 6.65 8.04
CA LEU A 97 -0.08 7.30 9.14
C LEU A 97 0.52 6.96 10.51
N VAL A 98 0.98 5.72 10.74
CA VAL A 98 1.68 5.37 11.98
C VAL A 98 3.05 6.07 12.05
N ALA A 99 3.82 6.08 10.96
CA ALA A 99 5.10 6.79 10.89
C ALA A 99 4.93 8.32 11.11
N ALA A 100 3.85 8.91 10.59
CA ALA A 100 3.48 10.31 10.80
C ALA A 100 2.88 10.61 12.18
N GLY A 101 2.67 9.60 13.03
CA GLY A 101 2.11 9.74 14.37
C GLY A 101 0.60 10.00 14.42
N VAL A 102 -0.12 9.80 13.32
CA VAL A 102 -1.59 9.89 13.26
C VAL A 102 -2.24 8.72 13.99
N LEU A 103 -1.68 7.52 13.81
CA LEU A 103 -2.11 6.29 14.47
C LEU A 103 -0.97 5.75 15.34
N GLN A 104 -1.30 5.08 16.44
CA GLN A 104 -0.34 4.25 17.16
C GLN A 104 -0.35 2.84 16.55
N LEU A 105 0.81 2.16 16.57
CA LEU A 105 0.92 0.81 16.01
C LEU A 105 -0.07 -0.16 16.66
N LYS A 106 -0.22 -0.10 17.99
CA LYS A 106 -1.19 -0.90 18.76
C LYS A 106 -2.64 -0.75 18.30
N ASP A 107 -3.02 0.40 17.73
CA ASP A 107 -4.39 0.65 17.26
C ASP A 107 -4.51 0.32 15.76
N ALA A 108 -3.44 0.56 15.00
CA ALA A 108 -3.39 0.30 13.58
C ALA A 108 -3.37 -1.20 13.24
N VAL A 109 -2.67 -2.03 14.01
CA VAL A 109 -2.58 -3.49 13.79
C VAL A 109 -3.95 -4.19 13.79
N PRO A 110 -4.80 -4.06 14.83
CA PRO A 110 -6.13 -4.67 14.83
C PRO A 110 -7.06 -4.01 13.80
N LEU A 111 -6.87 -2.71 13.52
CA LEU A 111 -7.63 -2.01 12.47
C LEU A 111 -7.36 -2.60 11.08
N VAL A 112 -6.09 -2.84 10.71
CA VAL A 112 -5.76 -3.43 9.40
C VAL A 112 -6.09 -4.92 9.33
N GLU A 113 -6.13 -5.63 10.46
CA GLU A 113 -6.66 -6.99 10.50
C GLU A 113 -8.18 -6.99 10.20
N LEU A 114 -8.93 -6.08 10.81
CA LEU A 114 -10.36 -5.89 10.52
C LEU A 114 -10.56 -5.48 9.06
N ARG A 115 -9.77 -4.53 8.55
CA ARG A 115 -9.77 -4.12 7.13
C ARG A 115 -9.63 -5.33 6.22
N ALA A 116 -8.63 -6.17 6.48
CA ALA A 116 -8.36 -7.35 5.69
C ALA A 116 -9.53 -8.35 5.69
N LYS A 117 -10.09 -8.63 6.88
CA LYS A 117 -11.26 -9.51 7.04
C LYS A 117 -12.48 -8.96 6.29
N ALA A 118 -12.76 -7.66 6.44
CA ALA A 118 -13.88 -7.01 5.80
C ALA A 118 -13.77 -6.99 4.27
N MET A 119 -12.60 -6.64 3.73
CA MET A 119 -12.34 -6.65 2.28
C MET A 119 -12.44 -8.06 1.70
N GLN A 120 -11.98 -9.08 2.44
CA GLN A 120 -12.07 -10.47 2.01
C GLN A 120 -13.52 -10.99 1.98
N ALA A 121 -14.36 -10.52 2.90
CA ALA A 121 -15.75 -10.95 3.05
C ALA A 121 -16.76 -10.14 2.23
N ALA A 122 -16.36 -9.00 1.67
CA ALA A 122 -17.27 -8.09 0.95
C ALA A 122 -17.90 -8.70 -0.31
N VAL A 123 -17.21 -9.66 -0.94
CA VAL A 123 -17.68 -10.39 -2.12
C VAL A 123 -17.49 -11.88 -1.90
N PRO A 124 -18.46 -12.75 -2.24
CA PRO A 124 -18.30 -14.20 -2.12
C PRO A 124 -17.07 -14.71 -2.88
N ALA A 125 -16.43 -15.75 -2.33
CA ALA A 125 -15.22 -16.31 -2.91
C ALA A 125 -15.45 -16.76 -4.36
N GLY A 126 -14.59 -16.28 -5.27
CA GLY A 126 -14.64 -16.61 -6.69
C GLY A 126 -15.53 -15.70 -7.55
N GLU A 127 -16.34 -14.83 -6.95
CA GLU A 127 -17.19 -13.89 -7.72
C GLU A 127 -16.45 -12.62 -8.15
N GLY A 128 -15.38 -12.25 -7.46
CA GLY A 128 -14.53 -11.11 -7.79
C GLY A 128 -13.17 -11.50 -8.37
N ALA A 129 -12.55 -10.58 -9.12
CA ALA A 129 -11.19 -10.73 -9.62
C ALA A 129 -10.48 -9.37 -9.73
N MET A 130 -9.17 -9.42 -9.92
CA MET A 130 -8.36 -8.28 -10.34
C MET A 130 -7.44 -8.68 -11.49
N ALA A 131 -7.11 -7.73 -12.38
CA ALA A 131 -6.15 -7.94 -13.46
C ALA A 131 -5.20 -6.76 -13.63
N ALA A 132 -3.92 -7.02 -13.85
CA ALA A 132 -2.94 -6.00 -14.22
C ALA A 132 -2.92 -5.82 -15.74
N VAL A 133 -3.14 -4.59 -16.19
CA VAL A 133 -3.06 -4.15 -17.59
C VAL A 133 -1.76 -3.39 -17.78
N LEU A 134 -0.95 -3.81 -18.76
CA LEU A 134 0.37 -3.25 -19.05
C LEU A 134 0.43 -2.71 -20.48
N GLY A 135 1.08 -1.56 -20.65
CA GLY A 135 1.35 -0.95 -21.94
C GLY A 135 0.19 -0.17 -22.55
N LEU A 136 -0.84 0.17 -21.77
CA LEU A 136 -1.99 0.95 -22.22
C LEU A 136 -2.24 2.12 -21.26
N ASP A 137 -2.61 3.27 -21.81
CA ASP A 137 -2.87 4.48 -21.03
C ASP A 137 -4.16 4.31 -20.20
N ALA A 138 -4.17 4.87 -18.98
CA ALA A 138 -5.25 4.69 -18.01
C ALA A 138 -6.64 5.07 -18.57
N ALA A 139 -6.74 6.12 -19.40
CA ALA A 139 -8.00 6.54 -20.01
C ALA A 139 -8.62 5.42 -20.88
N ALA A 140 -7.82 4.78 -21.73
CA ALA A 140 -8.29 3.67 -22.57
C ALA A 140 -8.65 2.42 -21.73
N VAL A 141 -7.96 2.19 -20.60
CA VAL A 141 -8.32 1.14 -19.65
C VAL A 141 -9.68 1.42 -18.99
N ILE A 142 -9.94 2.67 -18.59
CA ILE A 142 -11.22 3.10 -18.01
C ILE A 142 -12.35 2.91 -19.03
N GLU A 143 -12.16 3.34 -20.27
CA GLU A 143 -13.13 3.14 -21.36
C GLU A 143 -13.45 1.65 -21.58
N ALA A 144 -12.42 0.80 -21.60
CA ALA A 144 -12.60 -0.65 -21.73
C ALA A 144 -13.38 -1.25 -20.55
N CYS A 145 -13.19 -0.74 -19.33
CA CYS A 145 -13.97 -1.16 -18.17
C CYS A 145 -15.45 -0.80 -18.32
N VAL A 146 -15.76 0.43 -18.79
CA VAL A 146 -17.14 0.88 -19.03
C VAL A 146 -17.82 -0.02 -20.08
N GLU A 147 -17.12 -0.34 -21.17
CA GLU A 147 -17.61 -1.24 -22.22
C GLU A 147 -17.83 -2.68 -21.72
N ALA A 148 -16.91 -3.19 -20.88
CA ALA A 148 -16.95 -4.54 -20.33
C ALA A 148 -18.03 -4.75 -19.26
N ALA A 149 -18.45 -3.67 -18.60
CA ALA A 149 -19.32 -3.70 -17.42
C ALA A 149 -20.60 -4.51 -17.68
N GLN A 150 -21.39 -4.13 -18.69
CA GLN A 150 -22.61 -4.86 -19.10
C GLN A 150 -23.53 -5.24 -17.91
N GLY A 151 -23.77 -4.28 -17.01
CA GLY A 151 -24.57 -4.48 -15.79
C GLY A 151 -23.81 -5.08 -14.59
N GLN A 152 -22.53 -5.44 -14.76
CA GLN A 152 -21.63 -5.86 -13.70
C GLN A 152 -20.57 -4.78 -13.42
N VAL A 153 -20.03 -4.76 -12.20
CA VAL A 153 -18.90 -3.90 -11.82
C VAL A 153 -17.59 -4.41 -12.43
N VAL A 154 -16.85 -3.53 -13.12
CA VAL A 154 -15.41 -3.60 -13.37
C VAL A 154 -14.88 -2.17 -13.48
N GLN A 155 -13.81 -1.85 -12.78
CA GLN A 155 -13.27 -0.50 -12.66
C GLN A 155 -11.74 -0.54 -12.70
N ALA A 156 -11.11 0.54 -13.19
CA ALA A 156 -9.69 0.78 -12.97
C ALA A 156 -9.48 1.25 -11.53
N VAL A 157 -8.62 0.56 -10.78
CA VAL A 157 -8.52 0.70 -9.33
C VAL A 157 -7.12 0.99 -8.80
N ASN A 158 -6.05 0.64 -9.52
CA ASN A 158 -4.71 1.09 -9.13
C ASN A 158 -4.01 1.70 -10.34
N PHE A 159 -3.66 2.98 -10.25
CA PHE A 159 -2.88 3.70 -11.28
C PHE A 159 -1.41 3.74 -10.85
N ASN A 160 -0.68 2.65 -11.11
CA ASN A 160 0.65 2.39 -10.51
C ASN A 160 1.80 3.08 -11.24
N GLU A 161 1.73 3.18 -12.56
CA GLU A 161 2.62 3.96 -13.44
C GLU A 161 1.80 4.36 -14.69
N PRO A 162 2.25 5.29 -15.55
CA PRO A 162 1.45 5.81 -16.66
C PRO A 162 0.85 4.74 -17.60
N LYS A 163 1.53 3.59 -17.75
CA LYS A 163 1.10 2.48 -18.60
C LYS A 163 0.87 1.17 -17.83
N GLN A 164 0.66 1.23 -16.52
CA GLN A 164 0.27 0.08 -15.70
C GLN A 164 -0.93 0.45 -14.84
N THR A 165 -2.06 -0.15 -15.17
CA THR A 165 -3.30 0.02 -14.40
C THR A 165 -3.79 -1.35 -13.95
N VAL A 166 -4.25 -1.46 -12.71
CA VAL A 166 -4.96 -2.66 -12.22
C VAL A 166 -6.45 -2.39 -12.33
N ILE A 167 -7.20 -3.36 -12.86
CA ILE A 167 -8.67 -3.36 -12.89
C ILE A 167 -9.21 -4.37 -11.88
N ALA A 168 -10.39 -4.10 -11.32
CA ALA A 168 -11.06 -4.99 -10.37
C ALA A 168 -12.58 -4.92 -10.49
N GLY A 169 -13.26 -6.00 -10.13
CA GLY A 169 -14.72 -6.09 -10.15
C GLY A 169 -15.21 -7.53 -10.15
N HIS A 170 -16.40 -7.77 -10.69
CA HIS A 170 -16.89 -9.12 -10.91
C HIS A 170 -15.98 -9.86 -11.88
N LYS A 171 -15.71 -11.14 -11.58
CA LYS A 171 -14.77 -11.97 -12.32
C LYS A 171 -15.03 -11.97 -13.83
N ALA A 172 -16.27 -12.22 -14.25
CA ALA A 172 -16.65 -12.24 -15.65
C ALA A 172 -16.46 -10.88 -16.35
N ALA A 173 -16.71 -9.77 -15.64
CA ALA A 173 -16.51 -8.42 -16.17
C ALA A 173 -15.02 -8.07 -16.31
N VAL A 174 -14.20 -8.49 -15.34
CA VAL A 174 -12.72 -8.36 -15.40
C VAL A 174 -12.15 -9.17 -16.56
N GLU A 175 -12.61 -10.40 -16.78
CA GLU A 175 -12.19 -11.23 -17.90
C GLU A 175 -12.54 -10.60 -19.25
N ARG A 176 -13.76 -10.07 -19.41
CA ARG A 176 -14.15 -9.31 -20.61
C ARG A 176 -13.28 -8.06 -20.81
N ALA A 177 -13.07 -7.28 -19.75
CA ALA A 177 -12.23 -6.09 -19.81
C ALA A 177 -10.78 -6.43 -20.18
N ALA A 178 -10.25 -7.55 -19.68
CA ALA A 178 -8.90 -8.02 -20.00
C ALA A 178 -8.73 -8.36 -21.50
N GLU A 179 -9.77 -8.86 -22.17
CA GLU A 179 -9.75 -9.05 -23.62
C GLU A 179 -9.90 -7.73 -24.39
N LEU A 180 -10.80 -6.85 -23.94
CA LEU A 180 -10.99 -5.53 -24.57
C LEU A 180 -9.74 -4.66 -24.52
N VAL A 181 -9.02 -4.61 -23.39
CA VAL A 181 -7.77 -3.83 -23.31
C VAL A 181 -6.69 -4.38 -24.24
N LYS A 182 -6.61 -5.71 -24.44
CA LYS A 182 -5.69 -6.31 -25.43
C LYS A 182 -6.07 -5.88 -26.85
N ALA A 183 -7.35 -5.91 -27.18
CA ALA A 183 -7.85 -5.44 -28.48
C ALA A 183 -7.56 -3.94 -28.70
N LYS A 184 -7.54 -3.13 -27.64
CA LYS A 184 -7.17 -1.71 -27.66
C LYS A 184 -5.66 -1.44 -27.58
N GLY A 185 -4.81 -2.48 -27.65
CA GLY A 185 -3.35 -2.34 -27.77
C GLY A 185 -2.57 -2.50 -26.48
N ALA A 186 -3.18 -2.97 -25.37
CA ALA A 186 -2.41 -3.35 -24.20
C ALA A 186 -1.40 -4.45 -24.53
N LYS A 187 -0.16 -4.29 -24.06
CA LYS A 187 0.90 -5.29 -24.22
C LYS A 187 0.55 -6.60 -23.51
N ARG A 188 -0.04 -6.51 -22.31
CA ARG A 188 -0.47 -7.66 -21.50
C ARG A 188 -1.69 -7.29 -20.66
N ALA A 189 -2.55 -8.27 -20.40
CA ALA A 189 -3.53 -8.24 -19.31
C ALA A 189 -3.42 -9.56 -18.55
N LEU A 190 -3.14 -9.49 -17.24
CA LEU A 190 -2.81 -10.64 -16.40
C LEU A 190 -3.76 -10.69 -15.20
N ILE A 191 -4.51 -11.78 -15.06
CA ILE A 191 -5.29 -12.04 -13.85
C ILE A 191 -4.33 -12.17 -12.66
N LEU A 192 -4.62 -11.44 -11.60
CA LEU A 192 -3.82 -11.45 -10.38
C LEU A 192 -4.29 -12.57 -9.45
N PRO A 193 -3.38 -13.28 -8.76
CA PRO A 193 -3.73 -14.33 -7.80
C PRO A 193 -4.20 -13.70 -6.48
N VAL A 194 -5.33 -13.01 -6.52
CA VAL A 194 -5.96 -12.37 -5.37
C VAL A 194 -7.37 -12.90 -5.18
N SER A 195 -7.84 -12.84 -3.94
CA SER A 195 -9.06 -13.49 -3.48
C SER A 195 -10.30 -12.58 -3.51
N ALA A 196 -10.15 -11.29 -3.81
CA ALA A 196 -11.24 -10.31 -3.80
C ALA A 196 -10.96 -9.11 -4.73
N PRO A 197 -11.99 -8.39 -5.18
CA PRO A 197 -11.86 -7.27 -6.11
C PRO A 197 -11.64 -5.95 -5.36
N PHE A 198 -10.44 -5.76 -4.83
CA PHE A 198 -10.12 -4.60 -3.98
C PHE A 198 -10.26 -3.25 -4.72
N HIS A 199 -10.53 -2.19 -3.97
CA HIS A 199 -10.55 -0.79 -4.44
C HIS A 199 -11.60 -0.45 -5.51
N CYS A 200 -12.59 -1.33 -5.74
CA CYS A 200 -13.76 -1.05 -6.55
C CYS A 200 -15.02 -0.89 -5.69
N SER A 201 -16.12 -0.46 -6.30
CA SER A 201 -17.41 -0.23 -5.61
C SER A 201 -17.98 -1.46 -4.90
N LEU A 202 -17.56 -2.67 -5.27
CA LEU A 202 -17.94 -3.90 -4.55
C LEU A 202 -17.38 -3.96 -3.12
N MET A 203 -16.39 -3.13 -2.79
CA MET A 203 -15.82 -3.05 -1.44
C MET A 203 -16.60 -2.10 -0.52
N GLN A 204 -17.74 -1.52 -0.95
CA GLN A 204 -18.54 -0.64 -0.08
C GLN A 204 -18.90 -1.28 1.28
N PRO A 205 -19.27 -2.58 1.38
CA PRO A 205 -19.50 -3.21 2.68
C PRO A 205 -18.26 -3.19 3.59
N ALA A 206 -17.06 -3.34 3.02
CA ALA A 206 -15.82 -3.25 3.78
C ALA A 206 -15.53 -1.81 4.23
N ALA A 207 -15.85 -0.82 3.41
CA ALA A 207 -15.75 0.59 3.77
C ALA A 207 -16.66 0.94 4.96
N GLU A 208 -17.89 0.43 5.00
CA GLU A 208 -18.80 0.66 6.14
C GLU A 208 -18.31 -0.01 7.43
N ALA A 209 -17.77 -1.24 7.35
CA ALA A 209 -17.16 -1.90 8.50
C ALA A 209 -15.94 -1.13 9.03
N LEU A 210 -15.10 -0.61 8.13
CA LEU A 210 -13.98 0.27 8.47
C LEU A 210 -14.45 1.56 9.12
N LYS A 211 -15.50 2.19 8.60
CA LYS A 211 -16.07 3.43 9.15
C LYS A 211 -16.50 3.25 10.60
N ALA A 212 -17.20 2.16 10.90
CA ALA A 212 -17.61 1.83 12.26
C ALA A 212 -16.38 1.68 13.18
N ARG A 213 -15.37 0.90 12.76
CA ARG A 213 -14.16 0.71 13.58
C ARG A 213 -13.36 2.00 13.76
N LEU A 214 -13.19 2.79 12.70
CA LEU A 214 -12.43 4.04 12.72
C LEU A 214 -13.07 5.11 13.61
N ALA A 215 -14.39 5.06 13.85
CA ALA A 215 -15.07 5.95 14.78
C ALA A 215 -14.60 5.75 16.24
N GLU A 216 -14.07 4.57 16.55
CA GLU A 216 -13.57 4.17 17.88
C GLU A 216 -12.04 4.34 18.02
N VAL A 217 -11.36 4.77 16.96
CA VAL A 217 -9.91 4.96 16.94
C VAL A 217 -9.60 6.45 16.99
N ASP A 218 -8.73 6.82 17.92
CA ASP A 218 -8.21 8.18 18.04
C ASP A 218 -7.17 8.44 16.95
N LEU A 219 -7.42 9.46 16.14
CA LEU A 219 -6.50 9.93 15.11
C LEU A 219 -5.93 11.28 15.55
N ALA A 220 -4.61 11.39 15.57
CA ALA A 220 -3.92 12.66 15.82
C ALA A 220 -3.68 13.44 14.51
N ALA A 221 -3.42 14.74 14.61
CA ALA A 221 -2.91 15.49 13.47
C ALA A 221 -1.50 14.97 13.08
N PRO A 222 -1.19 14.86 11.77
CA PRO A 222 0.08 14.31 11.31
C PRO A 222 1.26 15.21 11.69
N ARG A 223 2.34 14.60 12.20
CA ARG A 223 3.64 15.26 12.42
C ARG A 223 4.49 15.33 11.16
N ILE A 224 4.20 14.47 10.19
CA ILE A 224 4.79 14.44 8.85
C ILE A 224 3.62 14.50 7.86
N PRO A 225 3.60 15.42 6.88
CA PRO A 225 2.49 15.47 5.94
C PRO A 225 2.36 14.15 5.17
N VAL A 226 1.12 13.66 5.07
CA VAL A 226 0.78 12.37 4.45
C VAL A 226 -0.04 12.62 3.19
N ILE A 227 0.37 12.06 2.06
CA ILE A 227 -0.43 12.09 0.82
C ILE A 227 -1.32 10.84 0.79
N ASN A 228 -2.63 11.03 0.84
CA ASN A 228 -3.60 9.93 0.80
C ASN A 228 -3.83 9.41 -0.63
N ASN A 229 -4.21 8.14 -0.77
CA ASN A 229 -4.36 7.48 -2.07
C ASN A 229 -5.58 7.91 -2.88
N VAL A 230 -6.68 8.26 -2.21
CA VAL A 230 -7.98 8.48 -2.86
C VAL A 230 -8.08 9.88 -3.48
N ASP A 231 -7.51 10.87 -2.83
CA ASP A 231 -7.55 12.27 -3.25
C ASP A 231 -6.20 12.74 -3.84
N ALA A 232 -5.13 11.97 -3.64
CA ALA A 232 -3.74 12.38 -3.93
C ALA A 232 -3.37 13.72 -3.26
N ALA A 233 -3.91 13.94 -2.05
CA ALA A 233 -3.83 15.21 -1.33
C ALA A 233 -3.29 15.04 0.09
N GLN A 234 -2.75 16.13 0.63
CA GLN A 234 -2.33 16.21 2.03
C GLN A 234 -3.51 16.64 2.91
N LEU A 235 -3.83 15.84 3.92
CA LEU A 235 -4.87 16.15 4.90
C LEU A 235 -4.24 16.25 6.29
N SER A 236 -4.62 17.30 7.04
CA SER A 236 -4.13 17.53 8.41
C SER A 236 -5.23 17.36 9.46
N ASP A 237 -6.50 17.49 9.07
CA ASP A 237 -7.65 17.26 9.95
C ASP A 237 -7.89 15.74 10.15
N PRO A 238 -7.85 15.24 11.40
CA PRO A 238 -8.14 13.84 11.70
C PRO A 238 -9.48 13.34 11.15
N ALA A 239 -10.52 14.17 11.10
CA ALA A 239 -11.82 13.76 10.57
C ALA A 239 -11.76 13.54 9.05
N ALA A 240 -11.09 14.42 8.31
CA ALA A 240 -10.84 14.26 6.88
C ALA A 240 -9.95 13.05 6.57
N ILE A 241 -8.91 12.79 7.38
CA ILE A 241 -8.07 11.59 7.25
C ILE A 241 -8.90 10.32 7.45
N ARG A 242 -9.77 10.30 8.47
CA ARG A 242 -10.67 9.19 8.74
C ARG A 242 -11.58 8.89 7.55
N ASP A 243 -12.19 9.93 6.98
CA ASP A 243 -13.05 9.81 5.80
C ASP A 243 -12.27 9.29 4.57
N ALA A 244 -11.05 9.78 4.36
CA ALA A 244 -10.19 9.29 3.28
C ALA A 244 -9.90 7.78 3.41
N LEU A 245 -9.59 7.27 4.61
CA LEU A 245 -9.36 5.85 4.85
C LEU A 245 -10.60 4.98 4.57
N VAL A 246 -11.79 5.46 4.91
CA VAL A 246 -13.06 4.79 4.61
C VAL A 246 -13.24 4.69 3.09
N ARG A 247 -13.12 5.82 2.38
CA ARG A 247 -13.27 5.85 0.92
C ARG A 247 -12.22 5.00 0.20
N GLN A 248 -10.98 4.99 0.71
CA GLN A 248 -9.84 4.27 0.12
C GLN A 248 -10.15 2.78 -0.13
N ALA A 249 -10.92 2.13 0.76
CA ALA A 249 -11.23 0.71 0.63
C ALA A 249 -12.03 0.37 -0.65
N ALA A 250 -12.86 1.30 -1.12
CA ALA A 250 -13.76 1.13 -2.26
C ALA A 250 -13.50 2.14 -3.40
N SER A 251 -12.36 2.83 -3.37
CA SER A 251 -11.97 3.82 -4.37
C SER A 251 -10.58 3.53 -4.93
N PRO A 252 -10.25 4.05 -6.14
CA PRO A 252 -8.96 3.82 -6.75
C PRO A 252 -7.78 4.38 -5.95
N VAL A 253 -6.64 3.68 -6.02
CA VAL A 253 -5.32 4.13 -5.56
C VAL A 253 -4.65 4.94 -6.66
N ARG A 254 -4.53 6.25 -6.46
CA ARG A 254 -3.96 7.21 -7.43
C ARG A 254 -2.46 7.38 -7.23
N TRP A 255 -1.70 6.31 -7.44
CA TRP A 255 -0.26 6.28 -7.12
C TRP A 255 0.59 7.17 -8.03
N VAL A 256 0.30 7.22 -9.33
CA VAL A 256 0.95 8.17 -10.26
C VAL A 256 0.80 9.61 -9.76
N GLU A 257 -0.42 10.00 -9.41
CA GLU A 257 -0.72 11.35 -8.90
C GLU A 257 -0.09 11.60 -7.54
N THR A 258 0.03 10.57 -6.69
CA THR A 258 0.76 10.65 -5.42
C THR A 258 2.24 11.00 -5.66
N MET A 259 2.90 10.38 -6.64
CA MET A 259 4.29 10.70 -6.98
C MET A 259 4.42 12.11 -7.58
N GLN A 260 3.47 12.51 -8.42
CA GLN A 260 3.42 13.88 -8.97
C GLN A 260 3.24 14.93 -7.87
N ALA A 261 2.39 14.66 -6.88
CA ALA A 261 2.20 15.52 -5.72
C ALA A 261 3.47 15.63 -4.86
N MET A 262 4.23 14.54 -4.69
CA MET A 262 5.55 14.59 -4.03
C MET A 262 6.54 15.49 -4.79
N GLN A 263 6.63 15.31 -6.12
CA GLN A 263 7.49 16.14 -6.97
C GLN A 263 7.09 17.63 -6.88
N ALA A 264 5.79 17.93 -6.98
CA ALA A 264 5.26 19.29 -6.89
C ALA A 264 5.56 19.94 -5.53
N ALA A 265 5.65 19.14 -4.46
CA ALA A 265 6.10 19.58 -3.14
C ALA A 265 7.62 19.75 -3.03
N GLY A 266 8.38 19.57 -4.10
CA GLY A 266 9.84 19.74 -4.15
C GLY A 266 10.64 18.54 -3.65
N VAL A 267 10.02 17.36 -3.49
CA VAL A 267 10.76 16.12 -3.20
C VAL A 267 11.60 15.76 -4.42
N THR A 268 12.87 15.41 -4.20
CA THR A 268 13.77 14.91 -5.25
C THR A 268 14.10 13.43 -5.08
N HIS A 269 13.99 12.91 -3.85
CA HIS A 269 14.31 11.53 -3.51
C HIS A 269 13.15 10.84 -2.80
N VAL A 270 12.82 9.61 -3.21
CA VAL A 270 11.76 8.79 -2.63
C VAL A 270 12.33 7.43 -2.26
N PHE A 271 12.35 7.09 -0.98
CA PHE A 271 12.83 5.80 -0.50
C PHE A 271 11.67 4.89 -0.08
N GLU A 272 11.63 3.67 -0.61
CA GLU A 272 10.67 2.65 -0.19
C GLU A 272 11.08 2.10 1.19
N CYS A 273 10.24 2.33 2.20
CA CYS A 273 10.47 1.96 3.59
C CYS A 273 9.69 0.68 3.91
N GLY A 274 10.37 -0.46 3.83
CA GLY A 274 9.78 -1.76 4.05
C GLY A 274 10.41 -2.85 3.19
N PRO A 275 9.98 -4.10 3.35
CA PRO A 275 10.45 -5.22 2.54
C PRO A 275 9.97 -5.10 1.08
N GLY A 276 10.72 -5.73 0.18
CA GLY A 276 10.46 -5.69 -1.26
C GLY A 276 11.04 -4.43 -1.93
N LYS A 277 10.73 -4.27 -3.22
CA LYS A 277 11.24 -3.17 -4.06
C LYS A 277 10.23 -2.73 -5.12
N VAL A 278 8.94 -2.86 -4.81
CA VAL A 278 7.88 -2.64 -5.79
C VAL A 278 7.75 -1.14 -6.05
N LEU A 279 7.62 -0.33 -5.00
CA LEU A 279 7.37 1.10 -5.14
C LEU A 279 8.58 1.85 -5.68
N SER A 280 9.79 1.49 -5.24
CA SER A 280 11.05 2.03 -5.76
C SER A 280 11.21 1.80 -7.26
N GLY A 281 10.75 0.66 -7.78
CA GLY A 281 10.68 0.37 -9.21
C GLY A 281 9.68 1.25 -9.99
N LEU A 282 8.68 1.83 -9.31
CA LEU A 282 7.65 2.69 -9.90
C LEU A 282 8.01 4.18 -9.86
N VAL A 283 8.86 4.63 -8.93
CA VAL A 283 9.19 6.06 -8.71
C VAL A 283 9.56 6.77 -10.01
N LYS A 284 10.64 6.34 -10.66
CA LYS A 284 11.14 6.94 -11.92
C LYS A 284 10.16 6.80 -13.09
N ARG A 285 9.29 5.80 -13.03
CA ARG A 285 8.32 5.54 -14.09
C ARG A 285 7.09 6.43 -13.97
N CYS A 286 6.73 6.82 -12.76
CA CYS A 286 5.70 7.83 -12.51
C CYS A 286 6.23 9.24 -12.80
N VAL A 287 7.43 9.55 -12.33
CA VAL A 287 8.06 10.86 -12.46
C VAL A 287 9.57 10.70 -12.68
N GLU A 288 10.04 11.01 -13.89
CA GLU A 288 11.42 10.77 -14.32
C GLU A 288 12.46 11.52 -13.48
N SER A 289 12.12 12.72 -13.00
CA SER A 289 13.04 13.55 -12.20
C SER A 289 13.23 13.06 -10.76
N LEU A 290 12.39 12.13 -10.28
CA LEU A 290 12.54 11.58 -8.94
C LEU A 290 13.61 10.48 -8.94
N SER A 291 14.46 10.49 -7.92
CA SER A 291 15.43 9.43 -7.64
C SER A 291 15.07 8.69 -6.37
N GLY A 292 15.78 7.61 -6.06
CA GLY A 292 15.55 6.85 -4.83
C GLY A 292 15.86 5.37 -4.98
N GLY A 293 15.51 4.62 -3.94
CA GLY A 293 15.76 3.19 -3.81
C GLY A 293 14.84 2.55 -2.77
N ALA A 294 15.05 1.27 -2.49
CA ALA A 294 14.37 0.58 -1.40
C ALA A 294 15.30 0.40 -0.21
N MET A 295 14.78 0.58 1.00
CA MET A 295 15.45 0.24 2.25
C MET A 295 15.04 -1.18 2.66
N ASN A 296 15.28 -2.14 1.76
CA ASN A 296 14.78 -3.50 1.86
C ASN A 296 15.73 -4.47 2.59
N ASP A 297 16.90 -3.97 3.01
CA ASP A 297 17.91 -4.64 3.80
C ASP A 297 18.81 -3.59 4.49
N LEU A 298 19.72 -4.03 5.37
CA LEU A 298 20.58 -3.13 6.14
C LEU A 298 21.54 -2.33 5.24
N ALA A 299 22.12 -2.94 4.20
CA ALA A 299 23.06 -2.28 3.32
C ALA A 299 22.39 -1.18 2.48
N ALA A 300 21.17 -1.44 1.99
CA ALA A 300 20.39 -0.47 1.26
C ALA A 300 19.89 0.67 2.15
N MET A 301 19.59 0.40 3.42
CA MET A 301 19.30 1.44 4.42
C MET A 301 20.52 2.32 4.69
N ASP A 302 21.71 1.75 4.89
CA ASP A 302 22.95 2.52 5.08
C ASP A 302 23.29 3.39 3.87
N ALA A 303 23.05 2.87 2.65
CA ALA A 303 23.19 3.66 1.42
C ALA A 303 22.18 4.82 1.37
N ALA A 304 20.93 4.61 1.78
CA ALA A 304 19.92 5.67 1.85
C ALA A 304 20.29 6.75 2.89
N LEU A 305 20.78 6.35 4.07
CA LEU A 305 21.29 7.27 5.10
C LEU A 305 22.40 8.15 4.55
N THR A 306 23.39 7.56 3.87
CA THR A 306 24.50 8.30 3.25
C THR A 306 24.01 9.34 2.24
N VAL A 307 23.00 9.02 1.43
CA VAL A 307 22.41 9.97 0.45
C VAL A 307 21.68 11.12 1.16
N VAL A 308 21.02 10.85 2.28
CA VAL A 308 20.28 11.85 3.05
C VAL A 308 21.21 12.77 3.83
N GLU A 309 22.23 12.22 4.50
CA GLU A 309 23.20 12.96 5.31
C GLU A 309 24.20 13.78 4.48
N GLY A 310 24.55 13.32 3.29
CA GLY A 310 25.56 13.95 2.44
C GLY A 310 25.12 15.25 1.72
N ASN A 311 23.94 15.80 2.05
CA ASN A 311 23.29 16.95 1.37
C ASN A 311 22.60 17.91 2.35
#